data_AF-A0A3A9A208-F1
#
_entry.id   AF-A0A3A9A208-F1
#
_cell.length_a   1.000
_cell.length_b   1.000
_cell.length_c   1.000
_cell.angle_alpha   90.00
_cell.angle_beta   90.00
_cell.angle_gamma   90.00
#
_symmetry.space_group_name_H-M   'P 1'
#
loop_
_entity.id
_entity.type
_entity.pdbx_description
1 polymer ?
#
loop_
_entity_poly.entity_id
_entity_poly.type
_entity_poly.pdbx_seq_one_letter_code
_entity_poly.pdbx_strand_id
1 'polypeptide(L)'
;MKILRNIIVGIGVLAALLCALIILSAMNPGITQTLSSLLSGDGRSSQEESGSAEESESYGDEESSVFDMPSETSSEAGGEEETSEDDSAVSEEEEEMGAGQTVQHQPEEPDRSYSRAESSGERVRGMNGYEPPSESGVSVPEAVSGKSGYQPITEKSEELPDAEGGEYTSDLGYGETGDNLSFDSIFYPYYQMLDPKGQHLYRQIYANAAAYNAAFVPIEAVPVSELKDVIMAVYNDHPELFWLNTVFTCRYDQNKICAELELEFNMTLEELTVSSKTFYNITNEILSQVQGLSVNEKERRLHDILIERVEYDKGVDKNQSAYSALVDGKSVCAGYARAYQYLMQRTGIPCFYCTGYAGTDHAWNIVGLDDGYYNVDVTWDDTEGGQYDYFNKTDEVYADTHVRRELSVNLPKCEGQRYAVQ
;
A
#
# COMPACT_ATOMS: atom_id res chain seq x y z
N MET A 1 10.12 -0.58 53.97
CA MET A 1 10.01 -2.06 54.06
C MET A 1 8.60 -2.59 54.37
N LYS A 2 7.85 -2.06 55.35
CA LYS A 2 6.48 -2.58 55.67
C LYS A 2 5.45 -2.38 54.54
N ILE A 3 5.52 -1.28 53.80
CA ILE A 3 4.58 -0.96 52.70
C ILE A 3 4.79 -1.90 51.51
N LEU A 4 6.05 -2.13 51.11
CA LEU A 4 6.40 -3.02 50.00
C LEU A 4 5.96 -4.47 50.25
N ARG A 5 6.08 -4.93 51.51
CA ARG A 5 5.58 -6.26 51.92
C ARG A 5 4.07 -6.38 51.78
N ASN A 6 3.32 -5.33 52.09
CA ASN A 6 1.86 -5.33 51.97
C ASN A 6 1.41 -5.33 50.49
N ILE A 7 2.17 -4.67 49.60
CA ILE A 7 1.90 -4.68 48.15
C ILE A 7 2.15 -6.07 47.56
N ILE A 8 3.28 -6.71 47.90
CA ILE A 8 3.61 -8.06 47.40
C ILE A 8 2.58 -9.08 47.91
N VAL A 9 2.14 -8.98 49.16
CA VAL A 9 1.07 -9.82 49.70
C VAL A 9 -0.26 -9.55 48.98
N GLY A 10 -0.57 -8.29 48.66
CA GLY A 10 -1.76 -7.93 47.89
C GLY A 10 -1.76 -8.54 46.48
N ILE A 11 -0.64 -8.46 45.76
CA ILE A 11 -0.49 -9.05 44.43
C ILE A 11 -0.57 -10.58 44.51
N GLY A 12 0.04 -11.19 45.52
CA GLY A 12 -0.03 -12.64 45.74
C GLY A 12 -1.45 -13.14 46.02
N VAL A 13 -2.23 -12.39 46.80
CA VAL A 13 -3.66 -12.71 47.06
C VAL A 13 -4.49 -12.55 45.79
N LEU A 14 -4.25 -11.49 45.01
CA LEU A 14 -4.96 -11.27 43.74
C LEU A 14 -4.67 -12.39 42.73
N ALA A 15 -3.41 -12.79 42.59
CA ALA A 15 -3.00 -13.90 41.72
C ALA A 15 -3.63 -15.23 42.17
N ALA A 16 -3.66 -15.51 43.48
CA ALA A 16 -4.30 -16.71 44.01
C ALA A 16 -5.82 -16.73 43.77
N LEU A 17 -6.49 -15.57 43.87
CA LEU A 17 -7.92 -15.44 43.57
C LEU A 17 -8.21 -15.62 42.08
N LEU A 18 -7.36 -15.10 41.19
CA LEU A 18 -7.46 -15.31 39.74
C LEU A 18 -7.25 -16.79 39.37
N CYS A 19 -6.24 -17.45 39.93
CA CYS A 19 -6.03 -18.89 39.74
C CYS A 19 -7.22 -19.71 40.26
N ALA A 20 -7.75 -19.35 41.43
CA ALA A 20 -8.94 -20.02 41.97
C ALA A 20 -10.17 -19.81 41.07
N LEU A 21 -10.36 -18.61 40.50
CA LEU A 21 -11.43 -18.30 39.55
C LEU A 21 -11.28 -19.12 38.25
N ILE A 22 -10.06 -19.25 37.72
CA ILE A 22 -9.78 -20.05 36.53
C ILE A 22 -10.09 -21.53 36.79
N ILE A 23 -9.68 -22.06 37.95
CA ILE A 23 -10.00 -23.44 38.34
C ILE A 23 -11.52 -23.62 38.55
N LEU A 24 -12.19 -22.66 39.19
CA LEU A 24 -13.65 -22.70 39.38
C LEU A 24 -14.41 -22.67 38.05
N SER A 25 -13.89 -21.91 37.08
CA SER A 25 -14.45 -21.79 35.73
C SER A 25 -14.20 -23.07 34.93
N ALA A 26 -13.02 -23.68 35.06
CA ALA A 26 -12.68 -24.96 34.44
C ALA A 26 -13.49 -26.14 35.01
N MET A 27 -13.84 -26.10 36.30
CA MET A 27 -14.61 -27.16 36.97
C MET A 27 -16.13 -26.97 36.87
N ASN A 28 -16.62 -25.80 36.46
CA ASN A 28 -18.04 -25.50 36.33
C ASN A 28 -18.35 -24.93 34.93
N PRO A 29 -18.75 -25.78 33.98
CA PRO A 29 -19.02 -25.38 32.60
C PRO A 29 -20.05 -24.24 32.45
N GLY A 30 -20.97 -24.10 33.41
CA GLY A 30 -21.98 -23.04 33.40
C GLY A 30 -21.44 -21.63 33.67
N ILE A 31 -20.33 -21.50 34.41
CA ILE A 31 -19.68 -20.20 34.68
C ILE A 31 -18.90 -19.73 33.46
N THR A 32 -18.24 -20.67 32.75
CA THR A 32 -17.50 -20.40 31.52
C THR A 32 -18.42 -19.91 30.39
N GLN A 33 -19.62 -20.48 30.26
CA GLN A 33 -20.62 -19.97 29.30
C GLN A 33 -21.14 -18.57 29.65
N THR A 34 -21.32 -18.27 30.94
CA THR A 34 -21.80 -16.96 31.40
C THR A 34 -20.73 -15.87 31.27
N LEU A 35 -19.45 -16.20 31.45
CA LEU A 35 -18.32 -15.29 31.22
C LEU A 35 -18.05 -15.08 29.73
N SER A 36 -18.20 -16.13 28.92
CA SER A 36 -18.09 -16.06 27.47
C SER A 36 -19.18 -15.18 26.84
N SER A 37 -20.43 -15.26 27.32
CA SER A 37 -21.52 -14.40 26.82
C SER A 37 -21.37 -12.93 27.23
N LEU A 38 -20.79 -12.66 28.40
CA LEU A 38 -20.46 -11.30 28.86
C LEU A 38 -19.28 -10.67 28.09
N LEU A 39 -18.31 -11.47 27.64
CA LEU A 39 -17.13 -10.99 26.88
C LEU A 39 -17.38 -10.91 25.38
N SER A 40 -18.30 -11.72 24.84
CA SER A 40 -18.63 -11.77 23.41
C SER A 40 -19.68 -10.74 22.99
N GLY A 41 -20.12 -9.86 23.91
CA GLY A 41 -20.99 -8.73 23.59
C GLY A 41 -22.42 -9.09 23.20
N ASP A 42 -22.87 -10.34 23.40
CA ASP A 42 -24.24 -10.75 23.05
C ASP A 42 -25.13 -10.79 24.29
N GLY A 43 -25.69 -9.63 24.60
CA GLY A 43 -26.51 -9.38 25.78
C GLY A 43 -27.92 -8.91 25.45
N ARG A 44 -28.73 -9.76 24.81
CA ARG A 44 -30.22 -9.88 24.88
C ARG A 44 -30.69 -10.72 23.68
N SER A 45 -31.59 -11.67 23.81
CA SER A 45 -32.93 -11.47 24.36
C SER A 45 -33.77 -12.77 24.42
N SER A 46 -34.75 -12.75 25.33
CA SER A 46 -36.13 -13.31 25.17
C SER A 46 -36.36 -14.83 25.08
N GLN A 47 -37.51 -15.19 25.64
CA GLN A 47 -38.07 -16.52 25.88
C GLN A 47 -38.58 -17.24 24.61
N GLU A 48 -38.87 -18.55 24.83
CA GLU A 48 -39.79 -19.48 24.14
C GLU A 48 -39.09 -20.57 23.33
N GLU A 49 -38.90 -21.79 23.86
CA GLU A 49 -39.81 -22.94 24.05
C GLU A 49 -39.82 -23.96 22.88
N SER A 50 -39.39 -25.19 23.23
CA SER A 50 -39.70 -26.51 22.65
C SER A 50 -38.92 -27.02 21.43
N GLY A 51 -38.43 -28.28 21.51
CA GLY A 51 -38.29 -29.12 20.31
C GLY A 51 -37.14 -30.15 20.13
N SER A 52 -36.77 -30.94 21.15
CA SER A 52 -36.27 -32.36 21.10
C SER A 52 -35.22 -32.91 20.08
N ALA A 53 -34.20 -33.57 20.66
CA ALA A 53 -33.47 -34.82 20.31
C ALA A 53 -32.47 -34.82 19.11
N GLU A 54 -31.14 -34.89 19.33
CA GLU A 54 -30.24 -36.07 19.54
C GLU A 54 -30.16 -37.00 18.30
N GLU A 55 -29.03 -37.43 17.71
CA GLU A 55 -27.67 -37.71 18.23
C GLU A 55 -26.67 -38.07 17.07
N SER A 56 -25.37 -38.19 17.42
CA SER A 56 -24.18 -38.76 16.70
C SER A 56 -23.41 -37.86 15.71
N GLU A 57 -22.23 -37.34 16.03
CA GLU A 57 -20.88 -37.91 16.32
C GLU A 57 -20.00 -38.15 15.07
N SER A 58 -18.90 -37.40 14.93
CA SER A 58 -17.52 -37.91 14.79
C SER A 58 -16.51 -36.79 14.45
N TYR A 59 -15.38 -36.85 15.16
CA TYR A 59 -14.23 -35.94 15.23
C TYR A 59 -13.21 -36.05 14.07
N GLY A 60 -12.37 -35.00 13.98
CA GLY A 60 -11.02 -34.94 13.38
C GLY A 60 -10.65 -33.46 13.18
N ASP A 61 -9.94 -32.81 14.11
CA ASP A 61 -8.46 -32.65 14.18
C ASP A 61 -7.88 -32.04 12.88
N GLU A 62 -7.02 -31.02 12.83
CA GLU A 62 -6.18 -30.32 13.80
C GLU A 62 -5.63 -29.02 13.15
N GLU A 63 -5.18 -28.10 14.01
CA GLU A 63 -4.04 -27.17 13.87
C GLU A 63 -3.87 -26.11 12.74
N SER A 64 -3.90 -24.85 13.20
CA SER A 64 -2.95 -23.73 13.01
C SER A 64 -2.32 -23.40 11.64
N SER A 65 -2.63 -22.20 11.13
CA SER A 65 -1.66 -21.25 10.53
C SER A 65 -2.26 -19.84 10.58
N VAL A 66 -1.62 -18.91 11.31
CA VAL A 66 -0.80 -17.78 10.83
C VAL A 66 -1.59 -16.77 9.97
N PHE A 67 -1.57 -15.51 10.42
CA PHE A 67 -2.23 -14.33 9.86
C PHE A 67 -2.00 -14.20 8.34
N ASP A 68 -3.09 -14.24 7.58
CA ASP A 68 -3.11 -13.97 6.15
C ASP A 68 -3.96 -12.72 5.89
N MET A 69 -3.35 -11.68 5.34
CA MET A 69 -4.05 -10.53 4.78
C MET A 69 -4.50 -10.93 3.37
N PRO A 70 -5.74 -10.60 2.95
CA PRO A 70 -6.34 -11.25 1.80
C PRO A 70 -5.63 -10.85 0.50
N SER A 71 -5.12 -11.87 -0.20
CA SER A 71 -4.79 -11.79 -1.61
C SER A 71 -6.10 -11.86 -2.42
N GLU A 72 -6.37 -10.83 -3.22
CA GLU A 72 -7.50 -10.85 -4.13
C GLU A 72 -7.13 -11.66 -5.37
N THR A 73 -7.78 -12.81 -5.53
CA THR A 73 -7.85 -13.52 -6.81
C THR A 73 -9.31 -13.64 -7.23
N SER A 74 -9.61 -13.05 -8.39
CA SER A 74 -10.90 -13.14 -9.07
C SER A 74 -11.17 -14.58 -9.51
N SER A 75 -12.29 -15.15 -9.08
CA SER A 75 -12.83 -16.40 -9.63
C SER A 75 -14.06 -16.10 -10.48
N GLU A 76 -13.94 -16.31 -11.79
CA GLU A 76 -15.08 -16.60 -12.65
C GLU A 76 -15.19 -18.11 -12.79
N ALA A 77 -16.38 -18.63 -12.53
CA ALA A 77 -16.74 -20.03 -12.76
C ALA A 77 -17.69 -20.12 -13.96
N GLY A 78 -17.48 -21.14 -14.79
CA GLY A 78 -18.57 -21.82 -15.49
C GLY A 78 -18.31 -22.15 -16.96
N GLY A 79 -18.10 -23.44 -17.25
CA GLY A 79 -18.28 -24.00 -18.59
C GLY A 79 -17.52 -25.30 -18.86
N GLU A 80 -17.97 -26.40 -18.29
CA GLU A 80 -17.57 -27.77 -18.67
C GLU A 80 -18.17 -28.16 -20.04
N GLU A 81 -17.43 -28.92 -20.85
CA GLU A 81 -17.93 -30.15 -21.49
C GLU A 81 -16.78 -31.06 -21.97
N GLU A 82 -16.85 -32.31 -21.48
CA GLU A 82 -16.31 -33.62 -21.90
C GLU A 82 -15.90 -33.82 -23.38
N THR A 83 -15.08 -34.77 -23.86
CA THR A 83 -14.39 -36.03 -23.48
C THR A 83 -13.35 -36.31 -24.60
N SER A 84 -12.22 -37.02 -24.46
CA SER A 84 -12.08 -38.49 -24.46
C SER A 84 -10.59 -38.87 -24.59
N GLU A 85 -10.19 -39.88 -23.80
CA GLU A 85 -9.28 -41.02 -24.04
C GLU A 85 -8.15 -40.93 -25.10
N ASP A 86 -6.89 -41.12 -24.68
CA ASP A 86 -6.08 -42.30 -25.10
C ASP A 86 -4.85 -42.52 -24.20
N ASP A 87 -4.54 -43.81 -24.02
CA ASP A 87 -3.53 -44.48 -23.22
C ASP A 87 -2.11 -44.40 -23.82
N SER A 88 -1.06 -44.37 -22.98
CA SER A 88 0.17 -45.17 -23.18
C SER A 88 1.22 -44.99 -22.07
N ALA A 89 1.03 -45.82 -21.06
CA ALA A 89 1.97 -46.57 -20.23
C ALA A 89 3.52 -46.53 -20.42
N VAL A 90 4.18 -46.54 -19.23
CA VAL A 90 5.44 -47.22 -18.80
C VAL A 90 6.82 -46.54 -19.00
N SER A 91 7.45 -46.12 -17.89
CA SER A 91 8.55 -46.89 -17.25
C SER A 91 8.96 -46.33 -15.89
N GLU A 92 8.95 -47.24 -14.91
CA GLU A 92 9.46 -47.14 -13.54
C GLU A 92 10.99 -47.19 -13.53
N GLU A 93 11.66 -46.42 -12.66
CA GLU A 93 12.82 -46.89 -11.88
C GLU A 93 12.81 -46.18 -10.51
N GLU A 94 12.71 -46.99 -9.45
CA GLU A 94 12.96 -46.62 -8.05
C GLU A 94 14.46 -46.74 -7.76
N GLU A 95 15.05 -45.80 -7.02
CA GLU A 95 16.16 -46.11 -6.09
C GLU A 95 16.05 -45.30 -4.79
N GLU A 96 16.40 -45.99 -3.71
CA GLU A 96 16.20 -45.68 -2.30
C GLU A 96 17.00 -44.51 -1.71
N MET A 97 16.47 -44.08 -0.57
CA MET A 97 16.88 -43.01 0.33
C MET A 97 18.34 -43.01 0.82
N GLY A 98 18.91 -41.80 0.92
CA GLY A 98 20.08 -41.48 1.75
C GLY A 98 19.86 -40.15 2.47
N ALA A 99 19.76 -40.20 3.80
CA ALA A 99 19.56 -39.06 4.69
C ALA A 99 20.78 -38.11 4.73
N GLY A 100 20.54 -36.79 4.79
CA GLY A 100 21.57 -35.84 5.21
C GLY A 100 21.33 -34.37 4.85
N GLN A 101 21.03 -33.57 5.87
CA GLN A 101 21.24 -32.11 5.99
C GLN A 101 20.47 -31.15 5.07
N THR A 102 19.42 -30.57 5.64
CA THR A 102 18.84 -29.28 5.22
C THR A 102 19.89 -28.18 5.38
N VAL A 103 20.53 -27.79 4.28
CA VAL A 103 21.28 -26.54 4.17
C VAL A 103 20.33 -25.51 3.60
N GLN A 104 20.04 -24.45 4.37
CA GLN A 104 19.37 -23.27 3.85
C GLN A 104 20.25 -22.69 2.75
N HIS A 105 19.77 -22.76 1.51
CA HIS A 105 20.41 -22.14 0.36
C HIS A 105 20.24 -20.62 0.51
N GLN A 106 21.32 -19.90 0.79
CA GLN A 106 21.39 -18.48 0.44
C GLN A 106 21.26 -18.37 -1.10
N PRO A 107 20.49 -17.40 -1.62
CA PRO A 107 20.57 -17.06 -3.04
C PRO A 107 22.02 -16.66 -3.38
N GLU A 108 22.54 -17.17 -4.51
CA GLU A 108 23.84 -16.76 -5.03
C GLU A 108 23.85 -15.24 -5.27
N GLU A 109 24.97 -14.58 -5.01
CA GLU A 109 25.11 -13.15 -5.28
C GLU A 109 24.85 -12.87 -6.78
N PRO A 110 23.98 -11.90 -7.12
CA PRO A 110 23.69 -11.53 -8.50
C PRO A 110 24.93 -10.94 -9.17
N ASP A 111 25.09 -11.21 -10.47
CA ASP A 111 26.19 -10.73 -11.28
C ASP A 111 26.21 -9.19 -11.33
N ARG A 112 27.12 -8.58 -10.56
CA ARG A 112 27.34 -7.13 -10.47
C ARG A 112 28.13 -6.56 -11.64
N SER A 113 28.39 -7.32 -12.72
CA SER A 113 29.11 -6.81 -13.88
C SER A 113 28.25 -5.82 -14.69
N TYR A 114 28.30 -4.55 -14.30
CA TYR A 114 27.71 -3.46 -15.07
C TYR A 114 28.56 -3.19 -16.32
N SER A 115 28.22 -3.84 -17.44
CA SER A 115 28.77 -3.44 -18.74
C SER A 115 28.14 -2.11 -19.15
N ARG A 116 28.97 -1.07 -19.29
CA ARG A 116 28.58 0.32 -19.66
C ARG A 116 27.91 0.45 -21.05
N ALA A 117 27.61 -0.66 -21.71
CA ALA A 117 27.32 -0.72 -23.13
C ALA A 117 25.96 -1.30 -23.49
N GLU A 118 24.95 -1.31 -22.61
CA GLU A 118 23.55 -1.58 -23.01
C GLU A 118 22.48 -0.77 -22.23
N SER A 119 22.84 0.35 -21.57
CA SER A 119 21.86 1.35 -21.07
C SER A 119 21.48 2.36 -22.16
N SER A 120 21.07 1.86 -23.33
CA SER A 120 20.45 2.66 -24.39
C SER A 120 19.07 2.15 -24.77
N GLY A 121 18.43 1.37 -23.89
CA GLY A 121 16.98 1.33 -23.85
C GLY A 121 16.51 2.72 -23.45
N GLU A 122 16.34 3.58 -24.44
CA GLU A 122 15.73 4.90 -24.28
C GLU A 122 14.41 4.67 -23.53
N ARG A 123 14.37 4.97 -22.22
CA ARG A 123 13.12 4.98 -21.46
C ARG A 123 12.24 5.98 -22.17
N VAL A 124 11.33 5.52 -23.03
CA VAL A 124 10.52 6.41 -23.85
C VAL A 124 9.46 7.04 -22.95
N ARG A 125 9.87 8.11 -22.25
CA ARG A 125 8.98 8.99 -21.49
C ARG A 125 8.11 9.76 -22.48
N GLY A 126 6.79 9.78 -22.29
CA GLY A 126 5.83 10.63 -23.03
C GLY A 126 5.06 9.98 -24.18
N MET A 127 4.92 8.64 -24.23
CA MET A 127 4.24 7.93 -25.34
C MET A 127 2.72 7.74 -25.19
N ASN A 128 2.12 8.19 -24.09
CA ASN A 128 0.69 8.12 -23.80
C ASN A 128 -0.17 9.19 -24.53
N GLY A 129 0.46 10.10 -25.29
CA GLY A 129 -0.21 11.18 -26.00
C GLY A 129 -0.52 12.44 -25.17
N TYR A 130 -0.13 12.50 -23.89
CA TYR A 130 -0.17 13.74 -23.10
C TYR A 130 1.00 14.64 -23.48
N GLU A 131 0.69 15.88 -23.87
CA GLU A 131 1.69 16.91 -24.14
C GLU A 131 1.66 17.94 -23.00
N PRO A 132 2.69 18.02 -22.14
CA PRO A 132 2.69 18.93 -21.01
C PRO A 132 2.64 20.39 -21.51
N PRO A 133 1.66 21.20 -21.06
CA PRO A 133 1.63 22.61 -21.39
C PRO A 133 2.77 23.37 -20.70
N SER A 134 3.01 24.61 -21.12
CA SER A 134 4.06 25.42 -20.49
C SER A 134 3.65 25.82 -19.08
N GLU A 135 4.51 25.53 -18.10
CA GLU A 135 4.32 26.00 -16.71
C GLU A 135 4.23 27.51 -16.58
N SER A 136 4.85 28.26 -17.51
CA SER A 136 4.76 29.73 -17.53
C SER A 136 3.36 30.25 -17.90
N GLY A 137 2.52 29.39 -18.49
CA GLY A 137 1.13 29.69 -18.80
C GLY A 137 0.16 29.38 -17.65
N VAL A 138 0.64 28.72 -16.57
CA VAL A 138 -0.21 28.33 -15.44
C VAL A 138 -0.72 29.56 -14.70
N SER A 139 -2.03 29.63 -14.53
CA SER A 139 -2.74 30.69 -13.80
C SER A 139 -3.58 30.11 -12.69
N VAL A 140 -3.08 30.17 -11.45
CA VAL A 140 -3.79 29.66 -10.26
C VAL A 140 -4.91 30.62 -9.85
N PRO A 141 -6.19 30.17 -9.79
CA PRO A 141 -7.28 31.01 -9.31
C PRO A 141 -7.13 31.41 -7.84
N GLU A 142 -7.64 32.59 -7.48
CA GLU A 142 -7.53 33.12 -6.11
C GLU A 142 -8.21 32.20 -5.07
N ALA A 143 -9.33 31.56 -5.44
CA ALA A 143 -10.11 30.69 -4.56
C ALA A 143 -9.31 29.47 -4.02
N VAL A 144 -8.35 28.98 -4.80
CA VAL A 144 -7.53 27.80 -4.46
C VAL A 144 -6.11 28.19 -4.06
N SER A 145 -5.81 29.50 -3.99
CA SER A 145 -4.47 29.99 -3.71
C SER A 145 -3.97 29.50 -2.35
N GLY A 146 -2.81 28.85 -2.37
CA GLY A 146 -2.17 28.30 -1.18
C GLY A 146 -2.63 26.89 -0.79
N LYS A 147 -3.68 26.33 -1.43
CA LYS A 147 -4.12 24.93 -1.28
C LYS A 147 -3.24 23.97 -2.09
N SER A 148 -1.94 23.98 -1.81
CA SER A 148 -0.92 23.13 -2.45
C SER A 148 -0.14 22.33 -1.40
N GLY A 149 1.19 22.21 -1.48
CA GLY A 149 2.00 21.66 -0.39
C GLY A 149 2.50 20.24 -0.60
N TYR A 150 2.38 19.69 -1.80
CA TYR A 150 3.10 18.48 -2.18
C TYR A 150 4.60 18.73 -2.03
N GLN A 151 5.30 17.78 -1.42
CA GLN A 151 6.76 17.78 -1.29
C GLN A 151 7.31 16.59 -2.11
N PRO A 152 8.12 16.86 -3.14
CA PRO A 152 8.76 15.81 -3.93
C PRO A 152 9.62 14.87 -3.06
N ILE A 153 9.83 13.65 -3.56
CA ILE A 153 10.69 12.67 -2.90
C ILE A 153 12.11 13.23 -2.78
N THR A 154 12.67 13.13 -1.58
CA THR A 154 14.03 13.56 -1.27
C THR A 154 14.98 12.37 -1.26
N GLU A 155 15.96 12.40 -2.16
CA GLU A 155 17.09 11.47 -2.15
C GLU A 155 18.21 12.05 -1.28
N LYS A 156 18.68 11.26 -0.31
CA LYS A 156 19.96 11.45 0.37
C LYS A 156 20.96 10.48 -0.26
N SER A 157 22.15 10.93 -0.63
CA SER A 157 23.15 10.05 -1.26
C SER A 157 24.49 10.15 -0.55
N GLU A 158 25.11 9.02 -0.25
CA GLU A 158 26.39 8.91 0.47
C GLU A 158 27.36 8.02 -0.32
N GLU A 159 28.57 8.51 -0.57
CA GLU A 159 29.63 7.70 -1.19
C GLU A 159 30.31 6.85 -0.13
N LEU A 160 30.34 5.54 -0.35
CA LEU A 160 30.99 4.60 0.55
C LEU A 160 32.52 4.60 0.35
N PRO A 161 33.30 4.39 1.42
CA PRO A 161 34.75 4.32 1.30
C PRO A 161 35.17 3.11 0.45
N ASP A 162 36.28 3.26 -0.25
CA ASP A 162 36.87 2.18 -1.04
C ASP A 162 37.14 0.95 -0.16
N ALA A 163 36.60 -0.20 -0.57
CA ALA A 163 37.03 -1.47 -0.03
C ALA A 163 38.43 -1.82 -0.59
N GLU A 164 39.32 -2.32 0.26
CA GLU A 164 40.62 -2.86 -0.18
C GLU A 164 40.37 -4.04 -1.15
N GLY A 165 40.41 -3.76 -2.46
CA GLY A 165 40.07 -4.75 -3.50
C GLY A 165 39.10 -4.26 -4.57
N GLY A 166 38.50 -3.06 -4.40
CA GLY A 166 37.74 -2.37 -5.46
C GLY A 166 36.23 -2.60 -5.48
N GLU A 167 35.67 -3.44 -4.61
CA GLU A 167 34.23 -3.70 -4.52
C GLU A 167 33.76 -3.64 -3.07
N TYR A 168 32.74 -2.82 -2.81
CA TYR A 168 32.15 -2.68 -1.49
C TYR A 168 31.22 -3.87 -1.20
N THR A 169 31.51 -4.59 -0.11
CA THR A 169 30.63 -5.62 0.44
C THR A 169 29.84 -5.02 1.61
N SER A 170 28.51 -4.98 1.50
CA SER A 170 27.63 -4.57 2.58
C SER A 170 27.48 -5.70 3.60
N ASP A 171 27.35 -5.35 4.88
CA ASP A 171 26.94 -6.30 5.93
C ASP A 171 25.41 -6.56 5.91
N LEU A 172 24.66 -5.81 5.08
CA LEU A 172 23.23 -5.99 4.88
C LEU A 172 22.94 -7.15 3.91
N GLY A 173 21.80 -7.81 4.09
CA GLY A 173 21.26 -8.73 3.10
C GLY A 173 20.34 -8.04 2.08
N TYR A 174 19.82 -8.82 1.13
CA TYR A 174 18.81 -8.34 0.17
C TYR A 174 17.44 -8.04 0.82
N GLY A 175 17.23 -8.46 2.06
CA GLY A 175 15.92 -8.40 2.70
C GLY A 175 14.89 -9.22 1.91
N GLU A 176 13.66 -8.71 1.85
CA GLU A 176 12.58 -9.34 1.08
C GLU A 176 12.73 -9.01 -0.42
N THR A 177 12.89 -10.00 -1.29
CA THR A 177 13.08 -9.76 -2.74
C THR A 177 11.78 -9.39 -3.46
N GLY A 178 10.64 -9.85 -2.95
CA GLY A 178 9.34 -9.64 -3.57
C GLY A 178 9.11 -10.44 -4.86
N ASP A 179 9.86 -11.52 -5.10
CA ASP A 179 9.75 -12.34 -6.32
C ASP A 179 8.38 -12.98 -6.53
N ASN A 180 7.62 -13.17 -5.45
CA ASN A 180 6.27 -13.69 -5.45
C ASN A 180 5.20 -12.62 -5.69
N LEU A 181 5.58 -11.34 -5.79
CA LEU A 181 4.63 -10.24 -5.95
C LEU A 181 4.35 -9.97 -7.43
N SER A 182 3.10 -9.59 -7.71
CA SER A 182 2.67 -9.11 -9.01
C SER A 182 1.72 -7.94 -8.84
N PHE A 183 1.76 -7.00 -9.78
CA PHE A 183 1.00 -5.76 -9.72
C PHE A 183 0.24 -5.58 -11.03
N ASP A 184 -1.09 -5.54 -10.93
CA ASP A 184 -1.98 -5.35 -12.08
C ASP A 184 -1.73 -4.00 -12.75
N SER A 185 -1.49 -4.04 -14.07
CA SER A 185 -1.32 -2.86 -14.91
C SER A 185 -2.46 -1.84 -14.85
N ILE A 186 -3.66 -2.26 -14.47
CA ILE A 186 -4.83 -1.41 -14.32
C ILE A 186 -4.70 -0.46 -13.12
N PHE A 187 -4.08 -0.91 -12.02
CA PHE A 187 -4.03 -0.17 -10.75
C PHE A 187 -2.64 0.40 -10.44
N TYR A 188 -1.59 -0.19 -11.00
CA TYR A 188 -0.18 0.12 -10.72
C TYR A 188 0.54 0.60 -11.98
N PRO A 189 0.16 1.75 -12.56
CA PRO A 189 0.72 2.21 -13.82
C PRO A 189 2.21 2.54 -13.71
N TYR A 190 2.69 3.01 -12.55
CA TYR A 190 4.10 3.40 -12.43
C TYR A 190 5.03 2.19 -12.46
N TYR A 191 4.63 1.06 -11.85
CA TYR A 191 5.31 -0.23 -12.01
C TYR A 191 5.46 -0.63 -13.49
N GLN A 192 4.42 -0.40 -14.31
CA GLN A 192 4.45 -0.73 -15.74
C GLN A 192 5.33 0.20 -16.58
N MET A 193 5.73 1.36 -16.04
CA MET A 193 6.66 2.29 -16.71
C MET A 193 8.12 1.85 -16.55
N LEU A 194 8.41 0.91 -15.66
CA LEU A 194 9.76 0.45 -15.37
C LEU A 194 10.16 -0.68 -16.31
N ASP A 195 11.46 -0.73 -16.64
CA ASP A 195 12.06 -1.89 -17.30
C ASP A 195 12.09 -3.12 -16.37
N PRO A 196 12.39 -4.33 -16.87
CA PRO A 196 12.36 -5.55 -16.05
C PRO A 196 13.22 -5.49 -14.78
N LYS A 197 14.36 -4.78 -14.79
CA LYS A 197 15.21 -4.61 -13.60
C LYS A 197 14.58 -3.63 -12.62
N GLY A 198 14.06 -2.51 -13.12
CA GLY A 198 13.30 -1.56 -12.32
C GLY A 198 12.07 -2.19 -11.66
N GLN A 199 11.36 -3.07 -12.38
CA GLN A 199 10.24 -3.83 -11.81
C GLN A 199 10.69 -4.80 -10.70
N HIS A 200 11.84 -5.43 -10.84
CA HIS A 200 12.37 -6.29 -9.78
C HIS A 200 12.74 -5.49 -8.52
N LEU A 201 13.44 -4.37 -8.69
CA LEU A 201 13.74 -3.44 -7.60
C LEU A 201 12.47 -2.87 -6.96
N TYR A 202 11.46 -2.54 -7.75
CA TYR A 202 10.16 -2.08 -7.24
C TYR A 202 9.55 -3.11 -6.29
N ARG A 203 9.52 -4.39 -6.69
CA ARG A 203 8.99 -5.48 -5.85
C ARG A 203 9.79 -5.63 -4.56
N GLN A 204 11.12 -5.56 -4.64
CA GLN A 204 11.99 -5.61 -3.47
C GLN A 204 11.73 -4.43 -2.51
N ILE A 205 11.63 -3.21 -3.04
CA ILE A 205 11.36 -2.00 -2.23
C ILE A 205 10.01 -2.10 -1.54
N TYR A 206 8.96 -2.50 -2.27
CA TYR A 206 7.63 -2.72 -1.69
C TYR A 206 7.67 -3.79 -0.59
N ALA A 207 8.29 -4.94 -0.86
CA ALA A 207 8.33 -6.06 0.07
C ALA A 207 9.06 -5.69 1.37
N ASN A 208 10.19 -4.98 1.28
CA ASN A 208 10.92 -4.49 2.45
C ASN A 208 10.14 -3.42 3.21
N ALA A 209 9.46 -2.50 2.53
CA ALA A 209 8.57 -1.53 3.17
C ALA A 209 7.43 -2.21 3.96
N ALA A 210 6.81 -3.24 3.36
CA ALA A 210 5.75 -4.03 3.97
C ALA A 210 6.25 -4.86 5.17
N ALA A 211 7.45 -5.42 5.07
CA ALA A 211 8.11 -6.15 6.16
C ALA A 211 8.71 -5.24 7.23
N TYR A 212 8.60 -3.91 7.09
CA TYR A 212 9.23 -2.93 7.97
C TYR A 212 10.76 -3.12 8.05
N ASN A 213 11.39 -3.57 6.96
CA ASN A 213 12.84 -3.61 6.82
C ASN A 213 13.34 -2.32 6.16
N ALA A 214 13.99 -1.47 6.95
CA ALA A 214 14.40 -0.15 6.50
C ALA A 214 15.63 -0.19 5.57
N ALA A 215 16.57 -1.13 5.75
CA ALA A 215 17.85 -1.11 5.03
C ALA A 215 18.17 -2.46 4.40
N PHE A 216 18.54 -2.46 3.12
CA PHE A 216 18.84 -3.66 2.35
C PHE A 216 19.75 -3.35 1.16
N VAL A 217 20.37 -4.40 0.61
CA VAL A 217 21.13 -4.34 -0.64
C VAL A 217 20.16 -4.43 -1.82
N PRO A 218 20.24 -3.55 -2.83
CA PRO A 218 19.48 -3.71 -4.06
C PRO A 218 19.79 -5.03 -4.76
N ILE A 219 18.77 -5.81 -5.13
CA ILE A 219 18.94 -7.11 -5.80
C ILE A 219 19.46 -6.97 -7.24
N GLU A 220 19.18 -5.83 -7.87
CA GLU A 220 19.72 -5.46 -9.18
C GLU A 220 20.76 -4.34 -9.03
N ALA A 221 21.84 -4.43 -9.80
CA ALA A 221 22.76 -3.31 -9.94
C ALA A 221 22.06 -2.11 -10.60
N VAL A 222 21.96 -1.00 -9.85
CA VAL A 222 21.22 0.21 -10.29
C VAL A 222 22.05 1.46 -10.08
N PRO A 223 22.26 2.29 -11.13
CA PRO A 223 22.85 3.61 -10.96
C PRO A 223 22.00 4.49 -10.06
N VAL A 224 22.63 5.31 -9.22
CA VAL A 224 21.94 6.27 -8.34
C VAL A 224 20.92 7.11 -9.12
N SER A 225 21.28 7.53 -10.34
CA SER A 225 20.42 8.34 -11.22
C SER A 225 19.12 7.67 -11.67
N GLU A 226 19.05 6.34 -11.64
CA GLU A 226 17.90 5.56 -12.08
C GLU A 226 17.03 5.08 -10.92
N LEU A 227 17.60 5.00 -9.71
CA LEU A 227 16.94 4.51 -8.51
C LEU A 227 15.76 5.39 -8.10
N LYS A 228 15.88 6.72 -8.26
CA LYS A 228 14.81 7.66 -7.90
C LYS A 228 13.49 7.33 -8.61
N ASP A 229 13.52 6.97 -9.90
CA ASP A 229 12.31 6.60 -10.65
C ASP A 229 11.63 5.36 -10.05
N VAL A 230 12.41 4.35 -9.65
CA VAL A 230 11.87 3.11 -9.06
C VAL A 230 11.23 3.39 -7.69
N ILE A 231 11.92 4.16 -6.85
CA ILE A 231 11.38 4.61 -5.55
C ILE A 231 10.10 5.40 -5.78
N MET A 232 10.12 6.39 -6.67
CA MET A 232 8.94 7.17 -7.02
C MET A 232 7.76 6.32 -7.47
N ALA A 233 8.01 5.29 -8.28
CA ALA A 233 6.97 4.39 -8.73
C ALA A 233 6.30 3.70 -7.54
N VAL A 234 7.06 3.10 -6.61
CA VAL A 234 6.50 2.45 -5.41
C VAL A 234 5.69 3.45 -4.59
N TYR A 235 6.26 4.62 -4.32
CA TYR A 235 5.58 5.63 -3.52
C TYR A 235 4.31 6.13 -4.18
N ASN A 236 4.25 6.27 -5.50
CA ASN A 236 3.07 6.82 -6.17
C ASN A 236 1.98 5.77 -6.40
N ASP A 237 2.35 4.49 -6.53
CA ASP A 237 1.42 3.38 -6.73
C ASP A 237 0.78 2.88 -5.43
N HIS A 238 1.47 3.02 -4.29
CA HIS A 238 1.07 2.41 -3.00
C HIS A 238 0.71 3.43 -1.90
N PRO A 239 -0.47 4.07 -1.94
CA PRO A 239 -0.91 4.99 -0.88
C PRO A 239 -1.16 4.32 0.48
N GLU A 240 -1.28 2.99 0.52
CA GLU A 240 -1.43 2.21 1.75
C GLU A 240 -0.15 2.15 2.59
N LEU A 241 1.03 2.41 2.01
CA LEU A 241 2.32 2.46 2.70
C LEU A 241 2.51 3.78 3.46
N PHE A 242 1.51 4.20 4.23
CA PHE A 242 1.45 5.53 4.88
C PHE A 242 2.54 5.75 5.95
N TRP A 243 3.25 4.70 6.36
CA TRP A 243 4.39 4.79 7.27
C TRP A 243 5.71 5.15 6.59
N LEU A 244 5.76 5.14 5.25
CA LEU A 244 6.92 5.62 4.50
C LEU A 244 6.97 7.14 4.49
N ASN A 245 8.13 7.70 4.88
CA ASN A 245 8.47 9.09 4.55
C ASN A 245 8.92 9.14 3.09
N THR A 246 8.64 10.25 2.39
CA THR A 246 9.12 10.53 1.02
C THR A 246 10.61 10.88 0.99
N VAL A 247 11.41 10.15 1.76
CA VAL A 247 12.85 10.29 1.91
C VAL A 247 13.48 8.90 1.87
N PHE A 248 14.55 8.76 1.11
CA PHE A 248 15.36 7.56 1.11
C PHE A 248 16.85 7.93 1.10
N THR A 249 17.68 7.02 1.59
CA THR A 249 19.14 7.15 1.52
C THR A 249 19.71 6.07 0.60
N CYS A 250 20.49 6.49 -0.38
CA CYS A 250 21.25 5.62 -1.26
C CYS A 250 22.73 5.74 -0.89
N ARG A 251 23.33 4.65 -0.42
CA ARG A 251 24.78 4.55 -0.29
C ARG A 251 25.33 3.84 -1.52
N TYR A 252 26.33 4.44 -2.15
CA TYR A 252 26.79 4.02 -3.46
C TYR A 252 28.31 3.83 -3.52
N ASP A 253 28.77 3.03 -4.48
CA ASP A 253 30.18 2.75 -4.71
C ASP A 253 30.89 3.81 -5.57
N GLN A 254 32.19 3.65 -5.81
CA GLN A 254 32.98 4.53 -6.69
C GLN A 254 32.43 4.67 -8.13
N ASN A 255 31.64 3.69 -8.60
CA ASN A 255 31.00 3.70 -9.92
C ASN A 255 29.62 4.36 -9.92
N LYS A 256 29.17 4.90 -8.78
CA LYS A 256 27.84 5.45 -8.55
C LYS A 256 26.73 4.41 -8.76
N ILE A 257 27.01 3.16 -8.41
CA ILE A 257 26.03 2.08 -8.30
C ILE A 257 25.57 2.00 -6.85
N CYS A 258 24.26 1.92 -6.64
CA CYS A 258 23.66 1.76 -5.31
C CYS A 258 24.12 0.45 -4.69
N ALA A 259 24.78 0.53 -3.53
CA ALA A 259 25.24 -0.61 -2.75
C ALA A 259 24.31 -0.90 -1.57
N GLU A 260 23.75 0.14 -0.96
CA GLU A 260 22.75 0.02 0.10
C GLU A 260 21.63 1.03 -0.11
N LEU A 261 20.40 0.58 0.11
CA LEU A 261 19.20 1.41 0.12
C LEU A 261 18.60 1.40 1.51
N GLU A 262 18.29 2.60 2.03
CA GLU A 262 17.64 2.80 3.31
C GLU A 262 16.36 3.63 3.12
N LEU A 263 15.22 3.04 3.46
CA LEU A 263 13.91 3.68 3.51
C LEU A 263 13.71 4.39 4.84
N GLU A 264 13.11 5.58 4.82
CA GLU A 264 12.79 6.31 6.05
C GLU A 264 11.35 6.02 6.48
N PHE A 265 11.16 5.54 7.72
CA PHE A 265 9.84 5.32 8.31
C PHE A 265 9.48 6.44 9.29
N ASN A 266 8.20 6.80 9.33
CA ASN A 266 7.68 7.96 10.07
C ASN A 266 7.00 7.62 11.40
N MET A 267 7.00 6.35 11.75
CA MET A 267 6.43 5.79 12.98
C MET A 267 7.14 4.48 13.29
N THR A 268 7.11 4.04 14.54
CA THR A 268 7.64 2.74 14.99
C THR A 268 6.74 1.58 14.56
N LEU A 269 7.26 0.34 14.61
CA LEU A 269 6.47 -0.87 14.30
C LEU A 269 5.28 -1.08 15.25
N GLU A 270 5.41 -0.68 16.52
CA GLU A 270 4.32 -0.72 17.50
C GLU A 270 3.21 0.28 17.13
N GLU A 271 3.59 1.52 16.79
CA GLU A 271 2.66 2.55 16.31
C GLU A 271 2.00 2.15 15.00
N LEU A 272 2.75 1.55 14.07
CA LEU A 272 2.23 1.05 12.79
C LEU A 272 1.11 0.03 13.00
N THR A 273 1.28 -0.92 13.93
CA THR A 273 0.26 -1.95 14.20
C THR A 273 -1.07 -1.31 14.63
N VAL A 274 -1.02 -0.34 15.53
CA VAL A 274 -2.21 0.39 16.00
C VAL A 274 -2.77 1.30 14.89
N SER A 275 -1.90 1.99 14.17
CA SER A 275 -2.26 2.94 13.12
C SER A 275 -2.93 2.24 11.94
N SER A 276 -2.40 1.11 11.49
CA SER A 276 -3.00 0.28 10.43
C SER A 276 -4.40 -0.18 10.80
N LYS A 277 -4.61 -0.63 12.04
CA LYS A 277 -5.95 -1.02 12.50
C LYS A 277 -6.95 0.14 12.41
N THR A 278 -6.56 1.33 12.87
CA THR A 278 -7.41 2.53 12.79
C THR A 278 -7.66 2.93 11.34
N PHE A 279 -6.62 2.95 10.50
CA PHE A 279 -6.69 3.29 9.09
C PHE A 279 -7.67 2.38 8.34
N TYR A 280 -7.57 1.05 8.51
CA TYR A 280 -8.48 0.11 7.87
C TYR A 280 -9.92 0.21 8.39
N ASN A 281 -10.12 0.44 9.68
CA ASN A 281 -11.46 0.62 10.24
C ASN A 281 -12.16 1.85 9.65
N ILE A 282 -11.50 3.00 9.64
CA ILE A 282 -12.05 4.24 9.06
C ILE A 282 -12.28 4.09 7.55
N THR A 283 -11.35 3.44 6.86
CA THR A 283 -11.51 3.13 5.43
C THR A 283 -12.77 2.29 5.21
N ASN A 284 -12.97 1.21 5.96
CA ASN A 284 -14.14 0.35 5.80
C ASN A 284 -15.45 1.06 6.17
N GLU A 285 -15.44 1.96 7.15
CA GLU A 285 -16.58 2.83 7.46
C GLU A 285 -16.95 3.71 6.25
N ILE A 286 -15.97 4.34 5.61
CA ILE A 286 -16.18 5.15 4.40
C ILE A 286 -16.70 4.28 3.24
N LEU A 287 -16.05 3.14 2.98
CA LEU A 287 -16.42 2.23 1.88
C LEU A 287 -17.83 1.67 2.03
N SER A 288 -18.32 1.48 3.27
CA SER A 288 -19.70 1.02 3.52
C SER A 288 -20.76 2.00 3.01
N GLN A 289 -20.44 3.30 2.92
CA GLN A 289 -21.37 4.33 2.45
C GLN A 289 -21.54 4.34 0.93
N VAL A 290 -20.66 3.66 0.20
CA VAL A 290 -20.68 3.60 -1.27
C VAL A 290 -20.98 2.19 -1.79
N GLN A 291 -21.30 1.26 -0.90
CA GLN A 291 -21.66 -0.10 -1.26
C GLN A 291 -22.96 -0.11 -2.07
N GLY A 292 -22.95 -0.80 -3.21
CA GLY A 292 -24.11 -0.93 -4.10
C GLY A 292 -24.36 0.28 -5.02
N LEU A 293 -23.55 1.34 -4.92
CA LEU A 293 -23.59 2.45 -5.87
C LEU A 293 -22.94 2.07 -7.21
N SER A 294 -23.34 2.74 -8.30
CA SER A 294 -22.65 2.64 -9.59
C SER A 294 -21.25 3.24 -9.54
N VAL A 295 -20.39 2.92 -10.53
CA VAL A 295 -18.99 3.38 -10.56
C VAL A 295 -18.86 4.91 -10.41
N ASN A 296 -19.61 5.68 -11.19
CA ASN A 296 -19.58 7.15 -11.14
C ASN A 296 -20.20 7.71 -9.84
N GLU A 297 -21.16 7.01 -9.24
CA GLU A 297 -21.72 7.41 -7.94
C GLU A 297 -20.74 7.13 -6.79
N LYS A 298 -19.98 6.03 -6.85
CA LYS A 298 -18.90 5.73 -5.90
C LYS A 298 -17.81 6.79 -5.98
N GLU A 299 -17.33 7.08 -7.19
CA GLU A 299 -16.31 8.11 -7.46
C GLU A 299 -16.69 9.45 -6.83
N ARG A 300 -17.88 9.95 -7.17
CA ARG A 300 -18.39 11.22 -6.68
C ARG A 300 -18.62 11.21 -5.18
N ARG A 301 -19.20 10.14 -4.62
CA ARG A 301 -19.47 10.08 -3.18
C ARG A 301 -18.20 10.01 -2.36
N LEU A 302 -17.16 9.29 -2.81
CA LEU A 302 -15.86 9.24 -2.13
C LEU A 302 -15.16 10.60 -2.18
N HIS A 303 -15.27 11.32 -3.30
CA HIS A 303 -14.79 12.70 -3.45
C HIS A 303 -15.47 13.62 -2.41
N ASP A 304 -16.80 13.61 -2.36
CA ASP A 304 -17.59 14.43 -1.44
C ASP A 304 -17.27 14.11 0.03
N ILE A 305 -17.10 12.83 0.37
CA ILE A 305 -16.74 12.40 1.73
C ILE A 305 -15.38 12.99 2.15
N LEU A 306 -14.40 13.08 1.26
CA LEU A 306 -13.11 13.68 1.59
C LEU A 306 -13.24 15.19 1.83
N ILE A 307 -13.98 15.91 0.99
CA ILE A 307 -14.28 17.34 1.20
C ILE A 307 -14.99 17.55 2.55
N GLU A 308 -15.94 16.68 2.90
CA GLU A 308 -16.70 16.78 4.15
C GLU A 308 -15.86 16.50 5.41
N ARG A 309 -14.81 15.68 5.29
CA ARG A 309 -14.07 15.13 6.45
C ARG A 309 -12.68 15.72 6.66
N VAL A 310 -12.05 16.24 5.61
CA VAL A 310 -10.66 16.66 5.66
C VAL A 310 -10.57 18.18 5.67
N GLU A 311 -9.79 18.71 6.62
CA GLU A 311 -9.43 20.12 6.69
C GLU A 311 -8.02 20.31 6.11
N TYR A 312 -7.88 21.27 5.20
CA TYR A 312 -6.57 21.58 4.63
C TYR A 312 -5.63 22.20 5.69
N ASP A 313 -4.51 21.54 6.00
CA ASP A 313 -3.54 21.98 7.02
C ASP A 313 -2.10 21.59 6.63
N LYS A 314 -1.23 22.61 6.42
CA LYS A 314 0.20 22.41 6.12
C LYS A 314 1.03 22.02 7.34
N GLY A 315 0.53 22.24 8.56
CA GLY A 315 1.26 22.05 9.80
C GLY A 315 1.06 20.70 10.48
N VAL A 316 0.14 19.88 9.98
CA VAL A 316 -0.10 18.53 10.53
C VAL A 316 1.03 17.57 10.15
N ASP A 317 1.33 16.65 11.06
CA ASP A 317 2.34 15.61 10.83
C ASP A 317 1.89 14.65 9.71
N LYS A 318 2.84 14.08 8.98
CA LYS A 318 2.60 13.08 7.90
C LYS A 318 1.58 13.55 6.84
N ASN A 319 1.45 14.86 6.62
CA ASN A 319 0.46 15.48 5.72
C ASN A 319 0.56 15.06 4.24
N GLN A 320 1.62 14.34 3.85
CA GLN A 320 1.78 13.76 2.51
C GLN A 320 1.16 12.35 2.39
N SER A 321 0.54 11.80 3.45
CA SER A 321 0.06 10.41 3.51
C SER A 321 -1.46 10.29 3.45
N ALA A 322 -1.97 9.16 2.96
CA ALA A 322 -3.41 8.84 3.04
C ALA A 322 -3.90 8.80 4.50
N TYR A 323 -3.03 8.45 5.46
CA TYR A 323 -3.37 8.40 6.89
C TYR A 323 -3.78 9.77 7.42
N SER A 324 -3.02 10.82 7.11
CA SER A 324 -3.33 12.18 7.58
C SER A 324 -4.72 12.65 7.14
N ALA A 325 -5.11 12.35 5.90
CA ALA A 325 -6.44 12.68 5.40
C ALA A 325 -7.54 11.77 5.98
N LEU A 326 -7.37 10.44 5.93
CA LEU A 326 -8.43 9.51 6.33
C LEU A 326 -8.62 9.42 7.85
N VAL A 327 -7.53 9.42 8.62
CA VAL A 327 -7.56 9.21 10.07
C VAL A 327 -7.51 10.53 10.83
N ASP A 328 -6.53 11.39 10.51
CA ASP A 328 -6.36 12.65 11.25
C ASP A 328 -7.35 13.74 10.81
N GLY A 329 -7.99 13.55 9.64
CA GLY A 329 -8.94 14.51 9.06
C GLY A 329 -8.30 15.84 8.68
N LYS A 330 -6.97 15.87 8.53
CA LYS A 330 -6.20 17.08 8.23
C LYS A 330 -5.04 16.74 7.32
N SER A 331 -4.87 17.47 6.21
CA SER A 331 -3.82 17.13 5.25
C SER A 331 -3.49 18.26 4.26
N VAL A 332 -2.50 18.02 3.41
CA VAL A 332 -2.22 18.83 2.20
C VAL A 332 -2.61 18.07 0.94
N CYS A 333 -2.44 18.70 -0.23
CA CYS A 333 -2.87 18.12 -1.51
C CYS A 333 -2.43 16.67 -1.74
N ALA A 334 -1.21 16.32 -1.34
CA ALA A 334 -0.71 14.96 -1.43
C ALA A 334 -1.50 13.94 -0.61
N GLY A 335 -1.85 14.24 0.65
CA GLY A 335 -2.63 13.31 1.46
C GLY A 335 -4.09 13.22 1.01
N TYR A 336 -4.70 14.30 0.50
CA TYR A 336 -6.00 14.25 -0.18
C TYR A 336 -5.95 13.30 -1.38
N ALA A 337 -4.97 13.50 -2.28
CA ALA A 337 -4.87 12.72 -3.49
C ALA A 337 -4.54 11.23 -3.22
N ARG A 338 -3.74 10.92 -2.18
CA ARG A 338 -3.48 9.54 -1.76
C ARG A 338 -4.66 8.87 -1.08
N ALA A 339 -5.40 9.61 -0.25
CA ALA A 339 -6.62 9.10 0.36
C ALA A 339 -7.66 8.76 -0.71
N TYR A 340 -7.82 9.65 -1.70
CA TYR A 340 -8.73 9.41 -2.81
C TYR A 340 -8.29 8.22 -3.67
N GLN A 341 -7.00 8.16 -4.03
CA GLN A 341 -6.41 7.01 -4.73
C GLN A 341 -6.72 5.69 -4.00
N TYR A 342 -6.42 5.63 -2.71
CA TYR A 342 -6.60 4.42 -1.92
C TYR A 342 -8.07 4.00 -1.83
N LEU A 343 -8.99 4.93 -1.56
CA LEU A 343 -10.43 4.64 -1.50
C LEU A 343 -10.97 4.14 -2.85
N MET A 344 -10.55 4.75 -3.96
CA MET A 344 -10.97 4.37 -5.31
C MET A 344 -10.46 2.98 -5.70
N GLN A 345 -9.17 2.69 -5.47
CA GLN A 345 -8.59 1.37 -5.68
C GLN A 345 -9.32 0.29 -4.86
N ARG A 346 -9.67 0.59 -3.59
CA ARG A 346 -10.47 -0.31 -2.73
C ARG A 346 -11.91 -0.54 -3.20
N THR A 347 -12.37 0.19 -4.21
CA THR A 347 -13.66 -0.04 -4.88
C THR A 347 -13.53 -0.65 -6.28
N GLY A 348 -12.31 -0.98 -6.70
CA GLY A 348 -12.00 -1.53 -8.03
C GLY A 348 -11.97 -0.48 -9.15
N ILE A 349 -11.87 0.81 -8.82
CA ILE A 349 -11.82 1.90 -9.80
C ILE A 349 -10.37 2.37 -9.95
N PRO A 350 -9.79 2.35 -11.16
CA PRO A 350 -8.45 2.85 -11.40
C PRO A 350 -8.34 4.32 -11.01
N CYS A 351 -7.41 4.64 -10.11
CA CYS A 351 -7.13 6.00 -9.69
C CYS A 351 -5.62 6.11 -9.45
N PHE A 352 -4.99 7.09 -10.09
CA PHE A 352 -3.55 7.26 -10.08
C PHE A 352 -3.18 8.54 -9.36
N TYR A 353 -2.21 8.47 -8.46
CA TYR A 353 -1.61 9.65 -7.86
C TYR A 353 -0.80 10.40 -8.91
N CYS A 354 -1.16 11.64 -9.20
CA CYS A 354 -0.52 12.48 -10.21
C CYS A 354 0.20 13.64 -9.54
N THR A 355 1.48 13.84 -9.86
CA THR A 355 2.29 14.94 -9.33
C THR A 355 2.68 15.92 -10.43
N GLY A 356 2.85 17.17 -10.05
CA GLY A 356 3.07 18.21 -11.03
C GLY A 356 3.19 19.60 -10.45
N TYR A 357 2.78 20.56 -11.25
CA TYR A 357 2.84 21.98 -10.96
C TYR A 357 1.47 22.63 -11.17
N ALA A 358 1.02 23.34 -10.14
CA ALA A 358 -0.17 24.18 -10.18
C ALA A 358 0.14 25.51 -9.47
N GLY A 359 1.09 26.26 -10.03
CA GLY A 359 1.72 27.46 -9.42
C GLY A 359 2.76 27.17 -8.34
N THR A 360 2.65 26.01 -7.69
CA THR A 360 3.69 25.37 -6.88
C THR A 360 3.65 23.86 -7.11
N ASP A 361 4.57 23.11 -6.51
CA ASP A 361 4.47 21.65 -6.47
C ASP A 361 3.11 21.23 -5.90
N HIS A 362 2.43 20.34 -6.64
CA HIS A 362 1.06 19.96 -6.39
C HIS A 362 0.81 18.49 -6.73
N ALA A 363 -0.22 17.91 -6.12
CA ALA A 363 -0.64 16.55 -6.35
C ALA A 363 -2.17 16.44 -6.43
N TRP A 364 -2.64 15.65 -7.39
CA TRP A 364 -4.05 15.37 -7.67
C TRP A 364 -4.19 13.95 -8.19
N ASN A 365 -5.34 13.59 -8.77
CA ASN A 365 -5.59 12.24 -9.28
C ASN A 365 -5.98 12.18 -10.76
N ILE A 366 -5.68 11.05 -11.37
CA ILE A 366 -6.25 10.64 -12.67
C ILE A 366 -7.12 9.41 -12.44
N VAL A 367 -8.42 9.50 -12.73
CA VAL A 367 -9.39 8.42 -12.54
C VAL A 367 -9.75 7.80 -13.89
N GLY A 368 -9.73 6.47 -13.96
CA GLY A 368 -10.17 5.70 -15.12
C GLY A 368 -11.63 5.28 -14.99
N LEU A 369 -12.47 5.74 -15.92
CA LEU A 369 -13.87 5.37 -16.05
C LEU A 369 -14.09 4.63 -17.39
N ASP A 370 -15.33 4.27 -17.68
CA ASP A 370 -15.67 3.38 -18.81
C ASP A 370 -15.41 3.98 -20.20
N ASP A 371 -15.30 5.30 -20.34
CA ASP A 371 -15.03 6.00 -21.60
C ASP A 371 -13.65 6.67 -21.67
N GLY A 372 -12.84 6.54 -20.62
CA GLY A 372 -11.49 7.09 -20.59
C GLY A 372 -11.08 7.62 -19.23
N TYR A 373 -10.02 8.42 -19.23
CA TYR A 373 -9.45 8.98 -18.02
C TYR A 373 -9.86 10.44 -17.82
N TYR A 374 -9.89 10.85 -16.55
CA TYR A 374 -10.24 12.20 -16.12
C TYR A 374 -9.29 12.68 -15.04
N ASN A 375 -9.00 13.98 -15.02
CA ASN A 375 -8.34 14.61 -13.87
C ASN A 375 -9.38 14.91 -12.78
N VAL A 376 -8.98 14.68 -11.52
CA VAL A 376 -9.73 15.02 -10.31
C VAL A 376 -8.79 15.66 -9.30
N ASP A 377 -9.09 16.88 -8.85
CA ASP A 377 -8.38 17.54 -7.75
C ASP A 377 -9.32 17.84 -6.58
N VAL A 378 -9.44 16.86 -5.68
CA VAL A 378 -10.23 16.96 -4.44
C VAL A 378 -9.81 18.14 -3.57
N THR A 379 -8.54 18.55 -3.60
CA THR A 379 -8.02 19.61 -2.73
C THR A 379 -8.49 20.98 -3.21
N TRP A 380 -8.52 21.19 -4.52
CA TRP A 380 -9.01 22.43 -5.11
C TRP A 380 -10.53 22.48 -5.16
N ASP A 381 -11.21 21.34 -5.28
CA ASP A 381 -12.67 21.23 -5.13
C ASP A 381 -13.14 21.39 -3.67
N ASP A 382 -12.27 21.18 -2.69
CA ASP A 382 -12.51 21.56 -1.28
C ASP A 382 -12.48 23.10 -1.11
N THR A 383 -13.22 23.86 -1.90
CA THR A 383 -13.33 25.32 -1.75
C THR A 383 -14.78 25.77 -1.69
N GLU A 384 -15.04 26.84 -0.91
CA GLU A 384 -16.39 27.37 -0.77
C GLU A 384 -16.93 27.82 -2.15
N GLY A 385 -17.99 27.13 -2.62
CA GLY A 385 -18.66 27.46 -3.88
C GLY A 385 -18.15 26.74 -5.13
N GLY A 386 -17.12 25.89 -5.01
CA GLY A 386 -16.44 25.25 -6.16
C GLY A 386 -16.31 23.72 -6.06
N GLN A 387 -17.35 23.02 -5.57
CA GLN A 387 -17.26 21.58 -5.22
C GLN A 387 -17.04 20.61 -6.41
N TYR A 388 -16.94 21.07 -7.65
CA TYR A 388 -16.70 20.22 -8.85
C TYR A 388 -15.99 20.99 -9.99
N ASP A 389 -15.28 22.07 -9.67
CA ASP A 389 -14.57 22.90 -10.64
C ASP A 389 -13.37 22.14 -11.24
N TYR A 390 -12.86 21.14 -10.51
CA TYR A 390 -11.74 20.27 -10.82
C TYR A 390 -12.11 18.78 -10.77
N PHE A 391 -13.40 18.46 -10.80
CA PHE A 391 -13.89 17.09 -10.81
C PHE A 391 -14.19 16.63 -12.24
N ASN A 392 -13.62 15.49 -12.60
CA ASN A 392 -13.73 14.85 -13.91
C ASN A 392 -13.47 15.79 -15.09
N LYS A 393 -12.27 16.37 -15.17
CA LYS A 393 -11.90 17.29 -16.26
C LYS A 393 -10.91 16.66 -17.21
N THR A 394 -10.97 17.08 -18.48
CA THR A 394 -9.99 16.70 -19.50
C THR A 394 -8.67 17.42 -19.29
N ASP A 395 -7.61 16.93 -19.94
CA ASP A 395 -6.31 17.63 -19.95
C ASP A 395 -6.41 19.02 -20.60
N GLU A 396 -7.30 19.20 -21.57
CA GLU A 396 -7.54 20.51 -22.21
C GLU A 396 -8.04 21.54 -21.19
N VAL A 397 -8.96 21.15 -20.30
CA VAL A 397 -9.47 22.04 -19.24
C VAL A 397 -8.41 22.28 -18.15
N TYR A 398 -7.61 21.27 -17.83
CA TYR A 398 -6.54 21.39 -16.83
C TYR A 398 -5.33 22.20 -17.33
N ALA A 399 -5.15 22.36 -18.65
CA ALA A 399 -3.91 22.89 -19.23
C ALA A 399 -3.54 24.31 -18.76
N ASP A 400 -4.53 25.12 -18.36
CA ASP A 400 -4.31 26.48 -17.86
C ASP A 400 -3.91 26.52 -16.37
N THR A 401 -4.08 25.42 -15.63
CA THR A 401 -3.91 25.39 -14.17
C THR A 401 -2.92 24.32 -13.69
N HIS A 402 -2.78 23.21 -14.40
CA HIS A 402 -2.03 22.03 -13.98
C HIS A 402 -1.10 21.52 -15.07
N VAL A 403 0.14 21.19 -14.69
CA VAL A 403 1.15 20.57 -15.55
C VAL A 403 1.69 19.34 -14.87
N ARG A 404 1.59 18.17 -15.49
CA ARG A 404 2.17 16.93 -14.94
C ARG A 404 3.70 17.01 -14.98
N ARG A 405 4.38 16.44 -13.99
CA ARG A 405 5.85 16.36 -13.93
C ARG A 405 6.35 14.94 -13.70
N GLU A 406 7.66 14.77 -13.82
CA GLU A 406 8.39 13.53 -13.52
C GLU A 406 7.72 12.30 -14.18
N LEU A 407 7.43 11.23 -13.44
CA LEU A 407 6.78 10.04 -13.99
C LEU A 407 5.33 10.30 -14.39
N SER A 408 4.65 11.28 -13.79
CA SER A 408 3.23 11.54 -14.05
C SER A 408 2.96 12.05 -15.46
N VAL A 409 3.98 12.55 -16.19
CA VAL A 409 3.86 12.86 -17.62
C VAL A 409 3.51 11.63 -18.46
N ASN A 410 3.78 10.42 -17.94
CA ASN A 410 3.53 9.15 -18.60
C ASN A 410 2.19 8.51 -18.21
N LEU A 411 1.42 9.08 -17.27
CA LEU A 411 0.07 8.58 -16.93
C LEU A 411 -0.92 8.80 -18.07
N PRO A 412 -1.94 7.96 -18.27
CA PRO A 412 -2.87 8.09 -19.40
C PRO A 412 -3.43 9.51 -19.62
N LYS A 413 -3.66 9.85 -20.90
CA LYS A 413 -4.25 11.13 -21.28
C LYS A 413 -5.71 11.21 -20.83
N CYS A 414 -6.11 12.36 -20.29
CA CYS A 414 -7.47 12.59 -19.81
C CYS A 414 -8.34 13.19 -20.92
N GLU A 415 -9.08 12.34 -21.62
CA GLU A 415 -9.96 12.71 -22.75
C GLU A 415 -11.41 12.22 -22.59
N GLY A 416 -11.76 11.64 -21.44
CA GLY A 416 -13.13 11.20 -21.19
C GLY A 416 -14.13 12.35 -21.33
N GLN A 417 -15.33 12.05 -21.84
CA GLN A 417 -16.35 13.06 -22.15
C GLN A 417 -17.68 12.82 -21.44
N ARG A 418 -18.04 11.56 -21.17
CA ARG A 418 -19.34 11.16 -20.61
C ARG A 418 -19.58 11.73 -19.22
N TYR A 419 -18.55 11.76 -18.39
CA TYR A 419 -18.60 12.20 -17.00
C TYR A 419 -17.98 13.57 -16.78
N ALA A 420 -17.59 14.26 -17.86
CA ALA A 420 -17.02 15.59 -17.77
C ALA A 420 -18.06 16.58 -17.23
N VAL A 421 -17.76 17.19 -16.08
CA VAL A 421 -18.60 18.26 -15.52
C VAL A 421 -18.33 19.53 -16.32
N GLN A 422 -19.39 20.19 -16.80
CA GLN A 422 -19.28 21.45 -17.55
C GLN A 422 -19.00 22.65 -16.66
#